data_AF-A0A9K3Q917-F1
#
_entry.id   AF-A0A9K3Q917-F1
#
_cell.length_a   1.000
_cell.length_b   1.000
_cell.length_c   1.000
_cell.angle_alpha   90.00
_cell.angle_beta   90.00
_cell.angle_gamma   90.00
#
_symmetry.space_group_name_H-M   'P 1'
#
loop_
_entity.id
_entity.type
_entity.pdbx_description
1 polymer ?
#
loop_
_entity_poly.entity_id
_entity_poly.type
_entity_poly.pdbx_seq_one_letter_code
_entity_poly.pdbx_strand_id
1 'polypeptide(L)'
;MEKKAQDIIYASVGEAHVQDKTKKYHDPLLKLYHGRPLCINQNEDVSGCIANGAMCEFRGVKLKPGVSITDFETILIDGYCVNCVCVTQIESMVVKMLDGTTGGDEEHLIELKPKTIYASARFPVPCIGPITKKSMRVSRTISFEQFPVNCANARTVHKLQGRSIKNLVKTLMLMSQLVAGNAMFFLSVP
;
A
#
# COMPACT_ATOMS: atom_id res chain seq x y z
N MET A 1 24.65 9.58 7.45
CA MET A 1 23.62 8.56 7.76
C MET A 1 23.37 7.79 6.47
N GLU A 2 23.86 6.57 6.40
CA GLU A 2 23.73 5.69 5.23
C GLU A 2 22.24 5.35 5.03
N LYS A 3 21.69 5.64 3.85
CA LYS A 3 20.29 5.29 3.55
C LYS A 3 20.25 3.82 3.17
N LYS A 4 19.44 3.02 3.87
CA LYS A 4 19.26 1.62 3.53
C LYS A 4 18.56 1.53 2.16
N ALA A 5 18.82 0.47 1.40
CA ALA A 5 18.15 0.24 0.11
C ALA A 5 16.61 0.24 0.26
N GLN A 6 16.11 -0.23 1.41
CA GLN A 6 14.69 -0.18 1.78
C GLN A 6 14.14 1.25 1.83
N ASP A 7 14.87 2.20 2.42
CA ASP A 7 14.44 3.62 2.51
C ASP A 7 14.29 4.24 1.11
N ILE A 8 15.20 3.88 0.20
CA ILE A 8 15.14 4.32 -1.20
C ILE A 8 13.90 3.72 -1.87
N ILE A 9 13.62 2.44 -1.67
CA ILE A 9 12.45 1.77 -2.24
C ILE A 9 11.16 2.43 -1.73
N TYR A 10 11.03 2.61 -0.42
CA TYR A 10 9.85 3.21 0.20
C TYR A 10 9.63 4.67 -0.22
N ALA A 11 10.70 5.43 -0.44
CA ALA A 11 10.60 6.81 -0.92
C ALA A 11 10.34 6.93 -2.43
N SER A 12 10.72 5.94 -3.24
CA SER A 12 10.80 6.10 -4.70
C SER A 12 9.99 5.10 -5.53
N VAL A 13 9.44 4.06 -4.91
CA VAL A 13 8.65 3.02 -5.56
C VAL A 13 7.23 3.07 -4.99
N GLY A 14 6.36 3.85 -5.63
CA GLY A 14 4.91 3.81 -5.39
C GLY A 14 4.17 2.90 -6.36
N GLU A 15 2.85 2.79 -6.19
CA GLU A 15 1.89 2.00 -6.99
C GLU A 15 2.21 1.90 -8.49
N ALA A 16 2.43 3.03 -9.17
CA ALA A 16 2.68 3.07 -10.61
C ALA A 16 3.95 2.31 -11.07
N HIS A 17 4.84 1.96 -10.15
CA HIS A 17 6.09 1.26 -10.43
C HIS A 17 6.02 -0.24 -10.24
N VAL A 18 4.94 -0.77 -9.64
CA VAL A 18 4.79 -2.18 -9.33
C VAL A 18 3.56 -2.72 -10.04
N GLN A 19 3.77 -3.63 -10.98
CA GLN A 19 2.70 -4.19 -11.80
C GLN A 19 2.79 -5.71 -11.85
N ASP A 20 1.68 -6.39 -11.61
CA ASP A 20 1.61 -7.85 -11.73
C ASP A 20 1.41 -8.32 -13.18
N LYS A 21 1.43 -9.64 -13.39
CA LYS A 21 1.22 -10.25 -14.72
C LYS A 21 -0.15 -9.94 -15.32
N THR A 22 -1.14 -9.62 -14.48
CA THR A 22 -2.50 -9.24 -14.89
C THR A 22 -2.64 -7.73 -15.14
N LYS A 23 -1.51 -7.00 -15.16
CA LYS A 23 -1.44 -5.55 -15.35
C LYS A 23 -2.04 -4.72 -14.22
N LYS A 24 -2.34 -5.33 -13.06
CA LYS A 24 -2.79 -4.59 -11.88
C LYS A 24 -1.60 -3.93 -11.20
N TYR A 25 -1.83 -2.72 -10.70
CA TYR A 25 -0.85 -2.00 -9.92
C TYR A 25 -1.01 -2.29 -8.43
N HIS A 26 0.10 -2.27 -7.70
CA HIS A 26 0.13 -2.58 -6.28
C HIS A 26 0.98 -1.55 -5.55
N ASP A 27 0.48 -0.99 -4.45
CA ASP A 27 1.26 -0.05 -3.65
C ASP A 27 2.09 -0.78 -2.58
N PRO A 28 3.44 -0.81 -2.68
CA PRO A 28 4.27 -1.47 -1.67
C PRO A 28 4.34 -0.69 -0.34
N LEU A 29 3.82 0.55 -0.31
CA LEU A 29 3.76 1.39 0.88
C LEU A 29 2.42 2.12 0.98
N LEU A 30 1.43 1.48 1.61
CA LEU A 30 0.11 2.09 1.79
C LEU A 30 0.16 3.18 2.87
N LYS A 31 -0.13 4.42 2.47
CA LYS A 31 -0.20 5.57 3.38
C LYS A 31 -1.61 5.71 3.93
N LEU A 32 -1.96 5.03 5.01
CA LEU A 32 -3.33 4.93 5.51
C LEU A 32 -3.64 5.97 6.58
N TYR A 33 -4.89 6.36 6.72
CA TYR A 33 -5.40 7.12 7.86
C TYR A 33 -6.86 6.73 8.05
N HIS A 34 -7.40 6.88 9.26
CA HIS A 34 -8.80 6.52 9.50
C HIS A 34 -9.74 7.27 8.54
N GLY A 35 -10.57 6.53 7.81
CA GLY A 35 -11.46 7.06 6.77
C GLY A 35 -10.79 7.26 5.40
N ARG A 36 -9.54 6.81 5.21
CA ARG A 36 -8.87 6.94 3.91
C ARG A 36 -9.61 6.11 2.86
N PRO A 37 -9.96 6.68 1.70
CA PRO A 37 -10.59 5.94 0.63
C PRO A 37 -9.60 4.98 -0.03
N LEU A 38 -10.05 3.73 -0.15
CA LEU A 38 -9.33 2.62 -0.75
C LEU A 38 -10.20 2.00 -1.86
N CYS A 39 -9.53 1.35 -2.80
CA CYS A 39 -10.16 0.56 -3.85
C CYS A 39 -9.61 -0.87 -3.76
N ILE A 40 -10.50 -1.85 -3.67
CA ILE A 40 -10.12 -3.27 -3.73
C ILE A 40 -9.63 -3.59 -5.14
N ASN A 41 -8.50 -4.28 -5.27
CA ASN A 41 -7.88 -4.59 -6.56
C ASN A 41 -8.01 -6.08 -6.97
N GLN A 42 -8.85 -6.84 -6.27
CA GLN A 42 -9.08 -8.27 -6.53
C GLN A 42 -10.54 -8.69 -6.35
N ASN A 43 -10.90 -9.82 -6.98
CA ASN A 43 -12.18 -10.49 -6.75
C ASN A 43 -11.92 -11.66 -5.81
N GLU A 44 -12.55 -11.64 -4.63
CA GLU A 44 -12.54 -12.80 -3.71
C GLU A 44 -13.97 -13.27 -3.43
N ASP A 45 -14.81 -12.37 -2.95
CA ASP A 45 -16.21 -12.63 -2.66
C ASP A 45 -17.04 -11.49 -3.26
N VAL A 46 -17.39 -11.66 -4.54
CA VAL A 46 -18.16 -10.65 -5.27
C VAL A 46 -19.54 -10.46 -4.65
N SER A 47 -20.15 -11.52 -4.11
CA SER A 47 -21.41 -11.46 -3.37
C SER A 47 -21.29 -10.64 -2.08
N GLY A 48 -20.18 -10.78 -1.36
CA GLY A 48 -19.81 -9.99 -0.17
C GLY A 48 -19.12 -8.66 -0.48
N CYS A 49 -19.27 -8.14 -1.71
CA CYS A 49 -18.69 -6.87 -2.16
C CYS A 49 -17.15 -6.80 -2.16
N ILE A 50 -16.43 -7.91 -1.99
CA ILE A 50 -14.97 -8.00 -2.18
C ILE A 50 -14.67 -8.24 -3.66
N ALA A 51 -14.87 -7.18 -4.44
CA ALA A 51 -14.68 -7.17 -5.88
C ALA A 51 -13.67 -6.10 -6.30
N ASN A 52 -12.99 -6.35 -7.42
CA ASN A 52 -12.08 -5.40 -8.03
C ASN A 52 -12.85 -4.14 -8.43
N GLY A 53 -12.39 -2.99 -7.97
CA GLY A 53 -13.07 -1.71 -8.15
C GLY A 53 -14.02 -1.33 -7.01
N ALA A 54 -14.32 -2.25 -6.08
CA ALA A 54 -15.16 -1.95 -4.93
C ALA A 54 -14.47 -0.96 -4.00
N MET A 55 -15.24 0.05 -3.57
CA MET A 55 -14.76 1.15 -2.78
C MET A 55 -14.96 0.88 -1.29
N CYS A 56 -13.94 1.23 -0.50
CA CYS A 56 -14.01 1.11 0.95
C CYS A 56 -13.25 2.25 1.65
N GLU A 57 -13.48 2.40 2.94
CA GLU A 57 -12.74 3.29 3.82
C GLU A 57 -11.92 2.49 4.81
N PHE A 58 -10.65 2.85 4.96
CA PHE A 58 -9.80 2.28 6.01
C PHE A 58 -10.35 2.59 7.40
N ARG A 59 -10.51 1.59 8.26
CA ARG A 59 -10.90 1.76 9.67
C ARG A 59 -9.76 1.46 10.62
N GLY A 60 -8.96 0.44 10.33
CA GLY A 60 -7.83 0.08 11.18
C GLY A 60 -7.16 -1.22 10.75
N VAL A 61 -6.26 -1.70 11.60
CA VAL A 61 -5.60 -2.99 11.44
C VAL A 61 -5.69 -3.78 12.73
N LYS A 62 -5.78 -5.10 12.60
CA LYS A 62 -5.66 -6.05 13.71
C LYS A 62 -4.24 -6.58 13.72
N LEU A 63 -3.49 -6.36 14.79
CA LEU A 63 -2.13 -6.85 14.95
C LEU A 63 -2.13 -8.35 15.25
N LYS A 64 -1.07 -9.05 14.83
CA LYS A 64 -0.87 -10.45 15.22
C LYS A 64 -0.62 -10.55 16.73
N PRO A 65 -0.91 -11.71 17.36
CA PRO A 65 -0.61 -11.92 18.78
C PRO A 65 0.85 -11.61 19.12
N GLY A 66 1.07 -10.91 20.23
CA GLY A 66 2.40 -10.52 20.69
C GLY A 66 3.01 -9.30 20.00
N VAL A 67 2.32 -8.71 19.01
CA VAL A 67 2.74 -7.45 18.38
C VAL A 67 1.96 -6.28 18.96
N SER A 68 2.67 -5.19 19.22
CA SER A 68 2.16 -3.96 19.80
C SER A 68 2.64 -2.73 19.02
N ILE A 69 2.13 -1.56 19.39
CA ILE A 69 2.49 -0.28 18.77
C ILE A 69 3.97 0.06 19.01
N THR A 70 4.59 -0.45 20.08
CA THR A 70 6.02 -0.21 20.34
C THR A 70 6.94 -0.96 19.37
N ASP A 71 6.41 -1.94 18.63
CA ASP A 71 7.14 -2.69 17.61
C ASP A 71 7.11 -1.99 16.24
N PHE A 72 6.51 -0.80 16.16
CA PHE A 72 6.41 -0.03 14.93
C PHE A 72 7.72 0.74 14.70
N GLU A 73 8.19 0.72 13.45
CA GLU A 73 9.33 1.54 13.05
C GLU A 73 8.87 2.97 12.81
N THR A 74 9.70 3.96 13.17
CA THR A 74 9.47 5.34 12.74
C THR A 74 10.37 5.64 11.56
N ILE A 75 9.79 6.03 10.42
CA ILE A 75 10.56 6.44 9.25
C ILE A 75 10.25 7.88 8.87
N LEU A 76 11.24 8.55 8.29
CA LEU A 76 11.10 9.90 7.76
C LEU A 76 10.68 9.83 6.30
N ILE A 77 9.44 10.23 6.00
CA ILE A 77 8.91 10.32 4.64
C ILE A 77 8.43 11.74 4.38
N ASP A 78 8.91 12.33 3.29
CA ASP A 78 8.53 13.66 2.84
C ASP A 78 8.68 14.75 3.93
N GLY A 79 9.63 14.58 4.85
CA GLY A 79 9.88 15.49 5.97
C GLY A 79 9.04 15.23 7.23
N TYR A 80 8.22 14.18 7.23
CA TYR A 80 7.39 13.79 8.37
C TYR A 80 7.87 12.46 8.98
N CYS A 81 7.97 12.41 10.30
CA CYS A 81 8.17 11.15 11.03
C CYS A 81 6.83 10.41 11.10
N VAL A 82 6.80 9.19 10.56
CA VAL A 82 5.57 8.40 10.47
C VAL A 82 5.80 7.03 11.05
N ASN A 83 4.85 6.58 11.86
CA ASN A 83 4.83 5.21 12.37
C ASN A 83 4.49 4.25 11.23
N CYS A 84 5.33 3.24 11.11
CA CYS A 84 5.27 2.19 10.11
C CYS A 84 5.14 0.84 10.78
N VAL A 85 4.29 0.03 10.19
CA VAL A 85 4.13 -1.36 10.58
C VAL A 85 4.32 -2.22 9.33
N CYS A 86 5.08 -3.29 9.48
CA CYS A 86 5.28 -4.25 8.40
C CYS A 86 4.01 -5.10 8.26
N VAL A 87 3.60 -5.42 7.04
CA VAL A 87 2.40 -6.26 6.82
C VAL A 87 2.47 -7.60 7.56
N THR A 88 3.66 -8.13 7.81
CA THR A 88 3.86 -9.41 8.48
C THR A 88 3.62 -9.36 9.99
N GLN A 89 3.50 -8.16 10.54
CA GLN A 89 3.05 -7.88 11.91
C GLN A 89 1.52 -7.78 12.02
N ILE A 90 0.79 -7.81 10.90
CA ILE A 90 -0.65 -7.54 10.83
C ILE A 90 -1.41 -8.82 10.48
N GLU A 91 -2.50 -9.07 11.20
CA GLU A 91 -3.40 -10.20 10.96
C GLU A 91 -4.45 -9.87 9.89
N SER A 92 -5.08 -8.69 9.98
CA SER A 92 -6.08 -8.20 9.02
C SER A 92 -6.15 -6.68 8.98
N MET A 93 -6.68 -6.16 7.88
CA MET A 93 -7.11 -4.76 7.73
C MET A 93 -8.63 -4.71 7.82
N VAL A 94 -9.14 -3.82 8.67
CA VAL A 94 -10.58 -3.55 8.78
C VAL A 94 -10.93 -2.39 7.86
N VAL A 95 -11.90 -2.61 6.98
CA VAL A 95 -12.42 -1.58 6.08
C VAL A 95 -13.93 -1.50 6.16
N LYS A 96 -14.48 -0.29 5.97
CA LYS A 96 -15.91 -0.07 5.77
C LYS A 96 -16.21 -0.04 4.28
N MET A 97 -17.10 -0.91 3.82
CA MET A 97 -17.54 -0.92 2.43
C MET A 97 -18.41 0.31 2.13
N LEU A 98 -18.18 0.94 0.99
CA LEU A 98 -18.97 2.07 0.49
C LEU A 98 -20.01 1.63 -0.54
N ASP A 99 -19.74 0.52 -1.23
CA ASP A 99 -20.64 -0.11 -2.19
C ASP A 99 -21.49 -1.20 -1.49
N GLY A 100 -22.73 -1.40 -1.93
CA GLY A 100 -23.60 -2.47 -1.41
C GLY A 100 -24.27 -2.17 -0.06
N THR A 101 -24.18 -0.95 0.46
CA THR A 101 -24.91 -0.56 1.68
C THR A 101 -26.40 -0.40 1.40
N THR A 102 -27.20 -1.38 1.81
CA THR A 102 -28.67 -1.34 1.75
C THR A 102 -29.22 -0.44 2.86
N GLY A 103 -29.26 0.88 2.63
CA GLY A 103 -30.21 1.83 3.22
C GLY A 103 -30.35 1.93 4.76
N GLY A 104 -29.60 1.17 5.55
CA GLY A 104 -29.58 1.21 7.02
C GLY A 104 -28.31 1.85 7.55
N ASP A 105 -28.37 2.38 8.77
CA ASP A 105 -27.25 3.04 9.45
C ASP A 105 -26.11 2.09 9.87
N GLU A 106 -26.22 0.78 9.61
CA GLU A 106 -25.18 -0.19 9.98
C GLU A 106 -23.97 -0.14 9.04
N GLU A 107 -22.78 0.01 9.62
CA GLU A 107 -21.54 -0.03 8.88
C GLU A 107 -21.25 -1.46 8.40
N HIS A 108 -21.21 -1.67 7.08
CA HIS A 108 -20.74 -2.94 6.52
C HIS A 108 -19.21 -3.02 6.60
N LEU A 109 -18.70 -3.58 7.71
CA LEU A 109 -17.28 -3.79 7.96
C LEU A 109 -16.83 -5.16 7.46
N ILE A 110 -15.68 -5.20 6.78
CA ILE A 110 -15.03 -6.45 6.37
C ILE A 110 -13.56 -6.47 6.81
N GLU A 111 -13.04 -7.68 7.00
CA GLU A 111 -11.62 -7.90 7.24
C GLU A 111 -10.93 -8.40 5.97
N LEU A 112 -9.99 -7.60 5.46
CA LEU A 112 -9.08 -8.02 4.39
C LEU A 112 -7.86 -8.69 4.99
N LYS A 113 -7.38 -9.77 4.35
CA LYS A 113 -6.12 -10.44 4.72
C LYS A 113 -5.00 -10.05 3.76
N PRO A 114 -3.74 -9.95 4.23
CA PRO A 114 -2.60 -9.81 3.34
C PRO A 114 -2.52 -10.95 2.32
N LYS A 115 -1.93 -10.66 1.15
CA LYS A 115 -1.71 -11.63 0.09
C LYS A 115 -0.29 -11.53 -0.43
N THR A 116 0.26 -12.67 -0.82
CA THR A 116 1.51 -12.73 -1.58
C THR A 116 1.25 -12.28 -3.01
N ILE A 117 1.94 -11.23 -3.42
CA ILE A 117 1.90 -10.64 -4.76
C ILE A 117 3.21 -10.97 -5.47
N TYR A 118 3.10 -11.43 -6.71
CA TYR A 118 4.23 -11.60 -7.62
C TYR A 118 4.15 -10.54 -8.72
N ALA A 119 5.11 -9.63 -8.74
CA ALA A 119 5.05 -8.45 -9.60
C ALA A 119 6.41 -8.09 -10.19
N SER A 120 6.37 -7.28 -11.24
CA SER A 120 7.52 -6.55 -11.75
C SER A 120 7.55 -5.16 -11.10
N ALA A 121 8.63 -4.84 -10.41
CA ALA A 121 8.85 -3.54 -9.80
C ALA A 121 9.98 -2.78 -10.50
N ARG A 122 9.74 -1.49 -10.77
CA ARG A 122 10.69 -0.58 -11.43
C ARG A 122 11.45 0.25 -10.40
N PHE A 123 12.62 -0.25 -10.01
CA PHE A 123 13.51 0.36 -9.04
C PHE A 123 14.34 1.46 -9.69
N PRO A 124 14.52 2.64 -9.06
CA PRO A 124 15.48 3.61 -9.56
C PRO A 124 16.88 3.00 -9.48
N VAL A 125 17.66 3.22 -10.54
CA VAL A 125 19.10 2.98 -10.46
C VAL A 125 19.68 4.18 -9.72
N PRO A 126 20.33 3.99 -8.57
CA PRO A 126 21.00 5.08 -7.88
C PRO A 126 22.21 5.51 -8.73
N CYS A 127 21.97 6.42 -9.67
CA CYS A 127 23.00 7.10 -10.43
C CYS A 127 22.93 8.59 -10.12
N ILE A 128 24.01 9.10 -9.53
CA ILE A 128 24.40 10.50 -9.30
C ILE A 128 23.25 11.52 -9.41
N GLY A 129 22.66 11.86 -8.26
CA GLY A 129 21.69 12.96 -8.13
C GLY A 129 20.37 12.56 -7.46
N PRO A 130 19.45 13.52 -7.25
CA PRO A 130 18.14 13.25 -6.69
C PRO A 130 17.33 12.32 -7.59
N ILE A 131 16.58 11.39 -7.00
CA ILE A 131 15.63 10.55 -7.76
C ILE A 131 14.49 11.45 -8.24
N THR A 132 14.32 11.53 -9.55
CA THR A 132 13.24 12.28 -10.21
C THR A 132 12.40 11.35 -11.08
N LYS A 133 11.33 11.89 -11.69
CA LYS A 133 10.52 11.16 -12.69
C LYS A 133 11.33 10.71 -13.91
N LYS A 134 12.48 11.36 -14.19
CA LYS A 134 13.36 11.05 -15.32
C LYS A 134 14.48 10.07 -14.95
N SER A 135 14.64 9.73 -13.68
CA SER A 135 15.69 8.80 -13.24
C SER A 135 15.49 7.44 -13.91
N MET A 136 16.60 6.88 -14.41
CA MET A 136 16.60 5.54 -14.99
C MET A 136 16.10 4.53 -13.95
N ARG A 137 15.24 3.63 -14.38
CA ARG A 137 14.68 2.56 -13.54
C ARG A 137 14.90 1.21 -14.18
N VAL A 138 15.30 0.23 -13.36
CA VAL A 138 15.44 -1.16 -13.77
C VAL A 138 14.27 -1.96 -13.24
N SER A 139 13.68 -2.76 -14.13
CA SER A 139 12.61 -3.69 -13.79
C SER A 139 13.20 -4.96 -13.17
N ARG A 140 12.63 -5.40 -12.05
CA ARG A 140 12.96 -6.67 -11.39
C ARG A 140 11.67 -7.38 -10.99
N THR A 141 11.66 -8.71 -11.15
CA THR A 141 10.61 -9.55 -10.59
C THR A 141 10.81 -9.63 -9.08
N ILE A 142 9.74 -9.37 -8.33
CA ILE A 142 9.72 -9.42 -6.87
C ILE A 142 8.51 -10.22 -6.40
N SER A 143 8.60 -10.71 -5.16
CA SER A 143 7.44 -11.16 -4.40
C SER A 143 7.35 -10.41 -3.09
N PHE A 144 6.15 -10.10 -2.63
CA PHE A 144 5.95 -9.40 -1.37
C PHE A 144 4.54 -9.65 -0.83
N GLU A 145 4.36 -9.48 0.48
CA GLU A 145 3.03 -9.47 1.08
C GLU A 145 2.46 -8.04 1.10
N GLN A 146 1.18 -7.89 0.76
CA GLN A 146 0.44 -6.63 0.90
C GLN A 146 -1.06 -6.88 0.91
N PHE A 147 -1.83 -5.91 1.41
CA PHE A 147 -3.28 -5.91 1.26
C PHE A 147 -3.71 -5.67 -0.18
N PRO A 148 -4.82 -6.28 -0.63
CA PRO A 148 -5.31 -6.21 -1.99
C PRO A 148 -6.09 -4.91 -2.26
N VAL A 149 -5.49 -3.78 -1.92
CA VAL A 149 -6.09 -2.44 -2.00
C VAL A 149 -5.07 -1.43 -2.50
N ASN A 150 -5.55 -0.42 -3.23
CA ASN A 150 -4.76 0.77 -3.56
C ASN A 150 -5.43 2.03 -2.99
N CYS A 151 -4.62 3.07 -2.74
CA CYS A 151 -5.13 4.37 -2.29
C CYS A 151 -5.92 5.07 -3.40
N ALA A 152 -7.21 5.35 -3.17
CA ALA A 152 -8.07 5.96 -4.18
C ALA A 152 -8.04 7.52 -4.10
N ASN A 153 -6.85 8.11 -4.24
CA ASN A 153 -6.61 9.55 -4.05
C ASN A 153 -7.08 10.43 -5.23
N ALA A 154 -6.91 9.97 -6.47
CA ALA A 154 -7.27 10.72 -7.67
C ALA A 154 -8.35 9.95 -8.43
N ARG A 155 -9.59 10.36 -8.23
CA ARG A 155 -10.77 9.82 -8.91
C ARG A 155 -10.84 10.48 -10.28
N THR A 156 -10.50 9.77 -11.36
CA THR A 156 -10.75 10.30 -12.70
C THR A 156 -12.27 10.36 -12.93
N VAL A 157 -12.73 11.54 -13.32
CA VAL A 157 -14.14 12.00 -13.32
C VAL A 157 -15.07 11.11 -14.17
N HIS A 158 -14.54 10.28 -15.07
CA HIS A 158 -15.33 9.45 -15.99
C HIS A 158 -16.12 8.29 -15.35
N LYS A 159 -16.00 8.04 -14.04
CA LYS A 159 -16.76 6.96 -13.36
C LYS A 159 -17.58 7.40 -12.15
N LEU A 160 -17.66 8.70 -11.86
CA LEU A 160 -18.33 9.21 -10.66
C LEU A 160 -19.13 10.46 -10.97
N GLN A 161 -20.35 10.28 -11.47
CA GLN A 161 -21.39 11.29 -11.26
C GLN A 161 -21.75 11.28 -9.76
N GLY A 162 -21.40 12.34 -9.02
CA GLY A 162 -22.13 12.72 -7.79
C GLY A 162 -21.43 12.76 -6.42
N ARG A 163 -20.09 12.76 -6.26
CA ARG A 163 -19.49 12.88 -4.90
C ARG A 163 -18.24 13.77 -4.82
N SER A 164 -18.21 14.68 -3.83
CA SER A 164 -17.13 15.65 -3.54
C SER A 164 -16.05 15.10 -2.61
N ILE A 165 -14.78 15.51 -2.78
CA ILE A 165 -13.63 15.08 -1.99
C ILE A 165 -13.36 16.06 -0.83
N LYS A 166 -13.27 15.55 0.40
CA LYS A 166 -12.60 16.19 1.56
C LYS A 166 -11.76 15.11 2.26
N ASN A 167 -10.54 15.46 2.72
CA ASN A 167 -9.87 14.98 3.96
C ASN A 167 -8.33 14.83 3.86
N LEU A 168 -7.65 15.34 4.89
CA LEU A 168 -6.22 15.21 5.20
C LEU A 168 -6.06 15.08 6.73
N VAL A 169 -5.78 13.90 7.31
CA VAL A 169 -5.49 13.71 8.76
C VAL A 169 -4.64 12.44 9.02
N LYS A 170 -3.82 12.46 10.09
CA LYS A 170 -3.00 11.41 10.77
C LYS A 170 -2.79 10.05 10.05
N THR A 171 -1.59 9.88 9.49
CA THR A 171 -1.23 8.74 8.63
C THR A 171 -0.49 7.62 9.40
N LEU A 172 -0.96 6.38 9.27
CA LEU A 172 -0.23 5.13 9.51
C LEU A 172 0.29 4.61 8.16
N MET A 173 1.55 4.24 8.05
CA MET A 173 2.05 3.62 6.80
C MET A 173 2.22 2.11 6.95
N LEU A 174 1.68 1.34 6.01
CA LEU A 174 1.87 -0.11 5.93
C LEU A 174 2.95 -0.43 4.92
N MET A 175 4.01 -1.08 5.38
CA MET A 175 5.14 -1.48 4.54
C MET A 175 4.97 -2.92 4.09
N SER A 176 5.18 -3.17 2.80
CA SER A 176 5.32 -4.54 2.30
C SER A 176 6.64 -5.17 2.75
N GLN A 177 6.60 -6.46 3.08
CA GLN A 177 7.81 -7.27 3.22
C GLN A 177 8.22 -7.80 1.83
N LEU A 178 9.32 -7.27 1.30
CA LEU A 178 9.89 -7.69 0.02
C LEU A 178 10.74 -8.95 0.19
N VAL A 179 10.41 -10.00 -0.55
CA VAL A 179 11.22 -11.20 -0.73
C VAL A 179 11.68 -11.24 -2.19
N ALA A 180 12.93 -10.85 -2.42
CA ALA A 180 13.58 -11.00 -3.72
C ALA A 180 14.35 -12.33 -3.73
N GLY A 181 14.04 -13.20 -4.69
CA GLY A 181 14.82 -14.43 -4.92
C GLY A 181 16.31 -14.12 -5.11
N ASN A 182 17.15 -14.76 -4.30
CA ASN A 182 18.62 -14.81 -4.35
C ASN A 182 19.40 -13.49 -4.54
N ALA A 183 18.86 -12.34 -4.15
CA ALA A 183 19.61 -11.08 -4.19
C ALA A 183 19.38 -10.24 -2.93
N MET A 184 20.30 -10.42 -1.97
CA MET A 184 20.60 -9.42 -0.95
C MET A 184 21.27 -8.25 -1.69
N PHE A 185 20.55 -7.15 -1.94
CA PHE A 185 21.17 -5.94 -2.49
C PHE A 185 22.04 -5.29 -1.40
N PHE A 186 23.30 -5.73 -1.31
CA PHE A 186 24.36 -4.91 -0.75
C PHE A 186 24.71 -3.84 -1.79
N LEU A 187 24.40 -2.58 -1.50
CA LEU A 187 25.10 -1.46 -2.11
C LEU A 187 25.95 -0.84 -1.02
N SER A 188 27.14 -1.42 -0.83
CA SER A 188 28.28 -0.69 -0.29
C SER A 188 28.79 0.23 -1.40
N VAL A 189 28.89 1.52 -1.13
CA VAL A 189 29.67 2.46 -1.95
C VAL A 189 30.46 3.35 -0.97
N PRO A 190 31.78 3.54 -1.18
CA PRO A 190 32.78 3.94 -0.17
C PRO A 190 32.54 5.29 0.53
#